data_AF-A0A9P6KXT1-F1
#
_entry.id   AF-A0A9P6KXT1-F1
#
_cell.length_a   1.000
_cell.length_b   1.000
_cell.length_c   1.000
_cell.angle_alpha   90.00
_cell.angle_beta   90.00
_cell.angle_gamma   90.00
#
_symmetry.space_group_name_H-M   'P 1'
#
loop_
_entity.id
_entity.type
_entity.pdbx_description
1 polymer ?
#
loop_
_entity_poly.entity_id
_entity_poly.type
_entity_poly.pdbx_seq_one_letter_code
_entity_poly.pdbx_strand_id
1 'polypeptide(L)'
;MFLPANSTSVIQPLDPGTVHSFKSKFCSLLNNFLISNAITDNLEHSQIPKTIYMSYVLHSVQNAFGEITADFISNCWRKTGIFNNAEIKVYLYCEDGEVGRSSESSIKSI
;
A
#
# COMPACT_ATOMS: atom_id res chain seq x y z
N MET A 1 17.33 -12.63 -16.77
CA MET A 1 16.32 -11.87 -17.53
C MET A 1 16.50 -10.40 -17.19
N PHE A 2 16.82 -9.54 -18.16
CA PHE A 2 16.91 -8.09 -17.95
C PHE A 2 15.71 -7.43 -18.62
N LEU A 3 15.10 -6.49 -17.91
CA LEU A 3 13.96 -5.74 -18.38
C LEU A 3 14.44 -4.60 -19.31
N PRO A 4 13.74 -4.30 -20.40
CA PRO A 4 14.13 -3.18 -21.28
C PRO A 4 14.12 -1.85 -20.51
N ALA A 5 14.92 -0.89 -20.93
CA ALA A 5 14.96 0.42 -20.28
C ALA A 5 13.55 1.05 -20.21
N ASN A 6 13.26 1.74 -19.10
CA ASN A 6 11.96 2.40 -18.81
C ASN A 6 10.75 1.46 -18.74
N SER A 7 10.95 0.15 -18.66
CA SER A 7 9.84 -0.80 -18.56
C SER A 7 9.34 -0.98 -17.12
N THR A 8 10.13 -0.59 -16.11
CA THR A 8 9.85 -0.75 -14.68
C THR A 8 8.45 -0.28 -14.30
N SER A 9 8.06 0.92 -14.72
CA SER A 9 6.75 1.52 -14.44
C SER A 9 5.56 0.80 -15.10
N VAL A 10 5.82 0.00 -16.14
CA VAL A 10 4.81 -0.73 -16.91
C VAL A 10 4.65 -2.16 -16.41
N ILE A 11 5.77 -2.80 -16.05
CA ILE A 11 5.81 -4.24 -15.80
C ILE A 11 5.98 -4.60 -14.32
N GLN A 12 6.46 -3.68 -13.47
CA GLN A 12 6.54 -3.97 -12.05
C GLN A 12 5.18 -3.66 -11.41
N PRO A 13 4.58 -4.59 -10.66
CA PRO A 13 3.27 -4.40 -9.99
C PRO A 13 3.33 -3.36 -8.87
N LEU A 14 4.53 -3.09 -8.36
CA LEU A 14 4.79 -2.19 -7.26
C LEU A 14 4.50 -0.74 -7.66
N ASP A 15 4.95 -0.36 -8.85
CA ASP A 15 4.92 1.02 -9.36
C ASP A 15 3.51 1.54 -9.72
N PRO A 16 2.66 0.82 -10.48
CA PRO A 16 1.39 1.36 -10.96
C PRO A 16 0.25 1.25 -9.95
N GLY A 17 0.36 0.40 -8.91
CA GLY A 17 -0.76 0.11 -8.03
C GLY A 17 -0.44 0.17 -6.55
N THR A 18 0.50 -0.67 -6.08
CA THR A 18 0.81 -0.79 -4.65
C THR A 18 1.37 0.50 -4.07
N VAL A 19 2.36 1.11 -4.74
CA VAL A 19 2.96 2.39 -4.29
C VAL A 19 1.95 3.53 -4.32
N HIS A 20 1.09 3.58 -5.34
CA HIS A 20 0.06 4.61 -5.43
C HIS A 20 -0.95 4.49 -4.28
N SER A 21 -1.46 3.27 -4.05
CA SER A 21 -2.42 2.99 -2.98
C SER A 21 -1.82 3.30 -1.61
N PHE A 22 -0.60 2.80 -1.36
CA PHE A 22 0.16 3.09 -0.15
C PHE A 22 0.28 4.60 0.11
N LYS A 23 0.76 5.36 -0.88
CA LYS A 23 0.94 6.81 -0.75
C LYS A 23 -0.37 7.52 -0.44
N SER A 24 -1.45 7.15 -1.14
CA SER A 24 -2.78 7.74 -0.91
C SER A 24 -3.26 7.51 0.52
N LYS A 25 -3.12 6.27 1.02
CA LYS A 25 -3.50 5.90 2.39
C LYS A 25 -2.64 6.59 3.44
N PHE A 26 -1.33 6.60 3.25
CA PHE A 26 -0.39 7.29 4.13
C PHE A 26 -0.69 8.79 4.21
N CYS A 27 -0.90 9.46 3.08
CA CYS A 27 -1.26 10.89 3.05
C CYS A 27 -2.60 11.16 3.73
N SER A 28 -3.59 10.27 3.56
CA SER A 28 -4.88 10.39 4.26
C SER A 28 -4.71 10.32 5.78
N LEU A 29 -3.95 9.33 6.28
CA LEU A 29 -3.66 9.19 7.71
C LEU A 29 -2.95 10.42 8.26
N LEU A 30 -1.93 10.91 7.55
CA LEU A 30 -1.18 12.10 7.94
C LEU A 30 -2.07 13.35 7.99
N ASN A 31 -2.88 13.58 6.96
CA ASN A 31 -3.80 14.71 6.92
C ASN A 31 -4.80 14.66 8.06
N ASN A 32 -5.40 13.49 8.32
CA ASN A 32 -6.34 13.33 9.43
C ASN A 32 -5.68 13.63 10.77
N PHE A 33 -4.45 13.15 11.00
CA PHE A 33 -3.72 13.46 12.23
C PHE A 33 -3.44 14.96 12.40
N LEU A 34 -2.96 15.63 11.34
CA LEU A 34 -2.69 17.07 11.40
C LEU A 34 -3.97 17.87 11.65
N ILE A 35 -5.06 17.53 10.96
CA ILE A 35 -6.36 18.19 11.11
C ILE A 35 -6.94 17.94 12.51
N SER A 36 -6.93 16.69 13.00
CA SER A 36 -7.43 16.36 14.33
C SER A 36 -6.68 17.11 15.42
N ASN A 37 -5.35 17.15 15.36
CA ASN A 37 -4.55 17.90 16.35
C ASN A 37 -4.82 19.40 16.27
N ALA A 38 -4.90 19.97 15.05
CA ALA A 38 -5.21 21.37 14.87
C ALA A 38 -6.58 21.75 15.46
N ILE A 39 -7.58 20.89 15.30
CA ILE A 39 -8.91 21.09 15.91
C ILE A 39 -8.84 20.97 17.44
N THR A 40 -8.17 19.95 17.97
CA THR A 40 -8.05 19.73 19.42
C THR A 40 -7.34 20.89 20.12
N ASP A 41 -6.28 21.40 19.52
CA ASP A 41 -5.45 22.47 20.09
C ASP A 41 -5.93 23.88 19.67
N ASN A 42 -7.03 23.98 18.91
CA ASN A 42 -7.56 25.22 18.31
C ASN A 42 -6.48 26.04 17.58
N LEU A 43 -5.65 25.36 16.78
CA LEU A 43 -4.56 25.98 16.04
C LEU A 43 -5.06 26.66 14.78
N GLU A 44 -4.55 27.86 14.54
CA GLU A 44 -4.66 28.52 13.23
C GLU A 44 -3.80 27.81 12.18
N HIS A 45 -4.11 27.98 10.90
CA HIS A 45 -3.40 27.30 9.81
C HIS A 45 -1.88 27.52 9.82
N SER A 46 -1.43 28.71 10.24
CA SER A 46 -0.01 29.07 10.36
C SER A 46 0.72 28.34 11.49
N GLN A 47 -0.01 27.78 12.45
CA GLN A 47 0.52 27.12 13.65
C GLN A 47 0.56 25.59 13.49
N ILE A 48 0.04 25.05 12.39
CA ILE A 48 0.08 23.61 12.12
C ILE A 48 1.54 23.15 12.04
N PRO A 49 1.96 22.17 12.86
CA PRO A 49 3.34 21.71 12.86
C PRO A 49 3.70 21.06 11.52
N LYS A 50 4.81 21.51 10.94
CA LYS A 50 5.40 20.95 9.71
C LYS A 50 6.27 19.72 9.97
N THR A 51 6.48 19.39 11.24
CA THR A 51 7.29 18.28 11.70
C THR A 51 6.39 17.23 12.32
N ILE A 52 6.69 15.97 12.03
CA ILE A 52 5.99 14.82 12.60
C ILE A 52 6.98 13.91 13.29
N TYR A 53 6.52 13.24 14.35
CA TYR A 53 7.34 12.28 15.07
C TYR A 53 7.62 11.05 14.20
N MET A 54 8.86 10.57 14.21
CA MET A 54 9.26 9.39 13.46
C MET A 54 8.45 8.15 13.86
N SER A 55 8.11 8.00 15.14
CA SER A 55 7.25 6.90 15.63
C SER A 55 5.89 6.91 14.95
N TYR A 56 5.26 8.09 14.82
CA TYR A 56 4.00 8.23 14.11
C TYR A 56 4.13 7.82 12.64
N VAL A 57 5.20 8.25 11.95
CA VAL A 57 5.47 7.85 10.57
C VAL A 57 5.54 6.33 10.43
N LEU A 58 6.29 5.65 11.31
CA LEU A 58 6.44 4.19 11.27
C LEU A 58 5.09 3.49 11.42
N HIS A 59 4.25 3.92 12.37
CA HIS A 59 2.91 3.37 12.55
C HIS A 59 2.00 3.66 11.35
N SER A 60 2.05 4.87 10.79
CA SER A 60 1.29 5.22 9.59
C SER A 60 1.71 4.41 8.37
N VAL A 61 3.00 4.11 8.22
CA VAL A 61 3.52 3.23 7.16
C VAL A 61 2.96 1.82 7.34
N GLN A 62 3.05 1.26 8.54
CA GLN A 62 2.51 -0.06 8.86
C GLN A 62 1.00 -0.14 8.57
N ASN A 63 0.23 0.85 9.02
CA ASN A 63 -1.22 0.89 8.80
C ASN A 63 -1.57 1.05 7.31
N ALA A 64 -0.95 2.00 6.62
CA ALA A 64 -1.20 2.25 5.21
C ALA A 64 -0.86 1.04 4.33
N PHE A 65 0.21 0.32 4.66
CA PHE A 65 0.58 -0.90 3.94
C PHE A 65 -0.29 -2.10 4.33
N GLY A 66 -0.69 -2.21 5.60
CA GLY A 66 -1.59 -3.26 6.08
C GLY A 66 -3.00 -3.22 5.46
N GLU A 67 -3.44 -2.05 4.97
CA GLU A 67 -4.69 -1.93 4.21
C GLU A 67 -4.59 -2.48 2.77
N ILE A 68 -3.38 -2.76 2.27
CA ILE A 68 -3.18 -3.31 0.94
C ILE A 68 -3.38 -4.83 1.00
N THR A 69 -4.50 -5.28 0.44
CA THR A 69 -4.84 -6.71 0.43
C THR A 69 -4.06 -7.50 -0.62
N ALA A 70 -3.94 -8.81 -0.41
CA ALA A 70 -3.37 -9.73 -1.40
C ALA A 70 -4.11 -9.64 -2.74
N ASP A 71 -5.45 -9.52 -2.72
CA ASP A 71 -6.27 -9.35 -3.93
C ASP A 71 -5.90 -8.08 -4.70
N PHE A 72 -5.63 -6.98 -3.99
CA PHE A 72 -5.18 -5.74 -4.63
C PHE A 72 -3.84 -5.95 -5.34
N ILE A 73 -2.88 -6.63 -4.70
CA ILE A 73 -1.58 -6.93 -5.28
C ILE A 73 -1.74 -7.83 -6.52
N SER A 74 -2.56 -8.89 -6.44
CA SER A 74 -2.88 -9.76 -7.58
C SER A 74 -3.52 -8.98 -8.74
N ASN A 75 -4.41 -8.04 -8.44
CA ASN A 75 -5.01 -7.17 -9.44
C ASN A 75 -3.97 -6.25 -10.10
N CYS A 76 -2.98 -5.76 -9.34
CA CYS A 76 -1.88 -4.96 -9.88
C CYS A 76 -1.02 -5.78 -10.85
N TRP A 77 -0.67 -7.01 -10.48
CA TRP A 77 0.04 -7.93 -11.36
C TRP A 77 -0.74 -8.24 -12.63
N ARG A 78 -2.06 -8.46 -12.56
CA ARG A 78 -2.88 -8.69 -13.76
C ARG A 78 -2.82 -7.52 -14.75
N LYS A 79 -2.76 -6.28 -14.25
CA LYS A 79 -2.65 -5.07 -15.09
C LYS A 79 -1.31 -4.96 -15.84
N THR A 80 -0.26 -5.63 -15.37
CA THR A 80 1.04 -5.65 -16.07
C THR A 80 1.02 -6.48 -17.35
N GLY A 81 -0.01 -7.33 -17.55
CA GLY A 81 -0.10 -8.22 -18.71
C GLY A 81 0.92 -9.37 -18.73
N ILE A 82 1.79 -9.47 -17.72
CA ILE A 82 2.78 -10.55 -17.59
C ILE A 82 2.11 -11.90 -17.31
N PHE A 83 1.00 -11.86 -16.58
CA PHE A 83 0.25 -13.05 -16.17
C PHE A 83 -1.16 -13.01 -16.77
N ASN A 84 -1.27 -13.28 -18.08
CA ASN A 84 -2.56 -13.61 -18.68
C ASN A 84 -2.79 -15.12 -18.51
N ASN A 85 -3.81 -15.51 -17.74
CA ASN A 85 -4.25 -16.89 -17.44
C ASN A 85 -3.45 -17.73 -16.43
N ALA A 86 -2.51 -17.16 -15.66
CA ALA A 86 -1.89 -17.87 -14.54
C ALA A 86 -2.55 -17.47 -13.21
N GLU A 87 -2.90 -18.45 -12.36
CA GLU A 87 -3.34 -18.20 -10.99
C GLU A 87 -2.17 -17.60 -10.18
N ILE A 88 -2.26 -16.31 -9.82
CA ILE A 88 -1.24 -15.65 -9.01
C ILE A 88 -1.56 -15.92 -7.53
N LYS A 89 -0.77 -16.79 -6.90
CA LYS A 89 -0.80 -16.98 -5.44
C LYS A 89 0.15 -15.98 -4.78
N VAL A 90 -0.41 -14.97 -4.12
CA VAL A 90 0.35 -14.02 -3.30
C VAL A 90 0.37 -14.54 -1.86
N TYR A 91 1.57 -14.86 -1.37
CA TYR A 91 1.79 -15.24 0.03
C TYR A 91 2.17 -14.00 0.81
N LEU A 92 1.36 -13.65 1.82
CA LEU A 92 1.71 -12.62 2.79
C LEU A 92 2.38 -13.32 3.98
N TYR A 93 3.64 -12.99 4.22
CA TYR A 93 4.36 -13.47 5.40
C TYR A 93 4.16 -12.45 6.53
N CYS A 94 3.55 -12.88 7.64
CA CYS A 94 3.59 -12.15 8.90
C CYS A 94 4.91 -12.54 9.61
N GLU A 95 5.56 -11.61 10.33
CA GLU A 95 6.86 -11.86 10.97
C GLU A 95 6.83 -12.93 12.09
N ASP A 96 5.65 -13.41 12.48
CA ASP A 96 5.52 -14.62 13.27
C ASP A 96 5.46 -15.80 12.29
N GLY A 97 6.49 -16.65 12.25
CA GLY A 97 6.71 -17.78 11.31
C GLY A 97 5.63 -18.88 11.27
N GLU A 98 4.41 -18.56 11.64
CA GLU A 98 3.19 -19.30 11.33
C GLU A 98 2.74 -18.92 9.91
N VAL A 99 2.58 -19.92 9.04
CA VAL A 99 1.93 -19.75 7.73
C VAL A 99 0.51 -19.26 8.00
N GLY A 100 0.31 -17.94 7.87
CA GLY A 100 -0.97 -17.29 7.96
C GLY A 100 -1.94 -17.95 6.97
N ARG A 101 -2.92 -18.65 7.54
CA ARG A 101 -4.06 -19.33 6.92
C ARG A 101 -4.30 -18.88 5.48
N SER A 102 -4.04 -19.81 4.56
CA SER A 102 -4.33 -19.70 3.14
C SER A 102 -5.78 -19.25 2.90
N SER A 103 -5.98 -17.96 2.68
CA SER A 103 -7.17 -17.50 1.97
C SER A 103 -6.88 -17.71 0.49
N GLU A 104 -7.20 -18.91 -0.02
CA GLU A 104 -7.34 -19.14 -1.46
C GLU A 104 -8.48 -18.26 -1.98
N SER A 105 -8.13 -17.08 -2.45
CA SER A 105 -9.01 -16.21 -3.23
C SER A 105 -9.02 -16.74 -4.67
N SER A 106 -9.81 -17.79 -4.91
CA SER A 106 -10.19 -18.21 -6.27
C SER A 106 -11.27 -17.27 -6.78
N ILE A 107 -10.87 -16.13 -7.36
CA ILE A 107 -11.79 -15.25 -8.07
C ILE A 107 -11.94 -15.75 -9.51
N LYS A 108 -13.05 -16.45 -9.78
CA LYS A 108 -13.47 -16.78 -11.14
C LYS A 108 -13.78 -15.50 -11.91
N SER A 109 -13.14 -15.32 -13.07
CA SER A 109 -13.41 -14.22 -13.99
C SER A 109 -14.81 -14.33 -14.60
N ILE A 110 -15.50 -13.19 -14.68
CA ILE A 110 -16.58 -12.92 -15.65
C ILE A 110 -15.93 -12.44 -16.92
#